data_AF-A0AAN8PZW8-F1
#
_entry.id   AF-A0AAN8PZW8-F1
#
_cell.length_a   1.000
_cell.length_b   1.000
_cell.length_c   1.000
_cell.angle_alpha   90.00
_cell.angle_beta   90.00
_cell.angle_gamma   90.00
#
_symmetry.space_group_name_H-M   'P 1'
#
loop_
_entity.id
_entity.type
_entity.pdbx_description
1 polymer ?
#
loop_
_entity_poly.entity_id
_entity_poly.type
_entity_poly.pdbx_seq_one_letter_code
_entity_poly.pdbx_strand_id
1 'polypeptide(L)'
;MLRRLLELRVPVYTVIFDESVTKIGDRQQLDIRDSFWKIIEEIVPVLQPLADATELLAVENSPSSSCIFILVSNLVKHDLNPSDGDSDVVCQLKQIIINGLVKRLPIELTGLPNNFGLTSPWIIATALDPKYKSLRFLPEAKKSVVFDHLRELLHQVQQNSPPDPETELSEPVSKLSRVAGYISGDFVESSNSDDDELTHFCSLPVKTSDSLGWWCRNQELLPKLSILARKYLAVPATSVPSERVFSAAGRTVTKLRSRLDPELLDELLFINKNYRY
;
A
#
# COMPACT_ATOMS: atom_id res chain seq x y z
N MET A 1 18.10 11.89 5.13
CA MET A 1 19.22 12.46 5.93
C MET A 1 20.58 12.05 5.39
N LEU A 2 20.95 10.76 5.39
CA LEU A 2 22.29 10.30 4.97
C LEU A 2 22.67 10.69 3.54
N ARG A 3 21.76 10.53 2.57
CA ARG A 3 21.94 11.03 1.19
C ARG A 3 22.28 12.52 1.15
N ARG A 4 21.55 13.33 1.93
CA ARG A 4 21.78 14.77 2.03
C ARG A 4 23.12 15.10 2.70
N LEU A 5 23.54 14.29 3.68
CA LEU A 5 24.85 14.42 4.32
C LEU A 5 25.98 14.14 3.31
N LEU A 6 25.83 13.13 2.44
CA LEU A 6 26.78 12.87 1.35
C LEU A 6 26.83 14.03 0.34
N GLU A 7 25.69 14.57 -0.07
CA GLU A 7 25.63 15.76 -0.96
C GLU A 7 26.31 16.98 -0.34
N LEU A 8 26.17 17.16 0.97
CA LEU A 8 26.74 18.27 1.72
C LEU A 8 28.13 17.95 2.28
N ARG A 9 28.79 16.86 1.87
CA ARG A 9 30.10 16.44 2.39
C ARG A 9 31.11 17.61 2.34
N VAL A 10 31.25 18.26 1.19
CA VAL A 10 32.18 19.39 1.01
C VAL A 10 31.79 20.59 1.90
N PRO A 11 30.56 21.13 1.86
CA PRO A 11 30.13 22.18 2.78
C PRO A 11 30.35 21.86 4.27
N VAL A 12 30.03 20.63 4.69
CA VAL A 12 30.22 20.19 6.08
C VAL A 12 31.69 20.23 6.46
N TYR A 13 32.58 19.69 5.62
CA TYR A 13 34.02 19.80 5.82
C TYR A 13 34.50 21.25 5.89
N THR A 14 34.03 22.12 4.99
CA THR A 14 34.47 23.52 5.01
C THR A 14 34.11 24.21 6.32
N VAL A 15 32.90 23.99 6.86
CA VAL A 15 32.48 24.61 8.12
C VAL A 15 33.24 24.06 9.32
N ILE A 16 33.45 22.73 9.38
CA ILE A 16 34.16 22.09 10.50
C ILE A 16 35.63 22.53 10.54
N PHE A 17 36.24 22.79 9.39
CA PHE A 17 37.65 23.15 9.27
C PHE A 17 37.89 24.67 9.25
N ASP A 18 36.83 25.48 9.19
CA ASP A 18 36.89 26.94 9.29
C ASP A 18 37.03 27.37 10.75
N GLU A 19 38.18 27.97 11.08
CA GLU A 19 38.52 28.46 12.42
C GLU A 19 37.68 29.67 12.86
N SER A 20 37.03 30.37 11.92
CA SER A 20 36.13 31.47 12.25
C SER A 20 34.77 31.00 12.76
N VAL A 21 34.40 29.74 12.47
CA VAL A 21 33.09 29.16 12.80
C VAL A 21 33.21 28.06 13.86
N THR A 22 34.21 27.19 13.75
CA THR A 22 34.35 26.00 14.60
C THR A 22 35.57 26.10 15.50
N LYS A 23 35.36 25.99 16.83
CA LYS A 23 36.47 26.00 17.78
C LYS A 23 37.32 24.74 17.64
N ILE A 24 38.63 24.87 17.86
CA ILE A 24 39.60 23.78 17.74
C ILE A 24 39.24 22.55 18.60
N GLY A 25 38.68 22.76 19.79
CA GLY A 25 38.22 21.67 20.67
C GLY A 25 37.01 20.90 20.13
N ASP A 26 36.10 21.57 19.42
CA ASP A 26 34.88 20.96 18.87
C ASP A 26 35.18 20.23 17.55
N ARG A 27 36.23 20.64 16.83
CA ARG A 27 36.66 20.04 15.57
C ARG A 27 37.01 18.56 15.71
N GLN A 28 37.65 18.15 16.79
CA GLN A 28 37.98 16.73 17.02
C GLN A 28 36.74 15.86 17.28
N GLN A 29 35.65 16.44 17.79
CA GLN A 29 34.39 15.73 18.04
C GLN A 29 33.50 15.67 16.80
N LEU A 30 33.56 16.70 15.96
CA LEU A 30 32.71 16.84 14.78
C LEU A 30 33.31 16.21 13.52
N ASP A 31 34.62 15.91 13.50
CA ASP A 31 35.29 15.33 12.34
C ASP A 31 34.80 13.90 12.04
N ILE A 32 34.16 13.75 10.88
CA ILE A 32 33.70 12.46 10.37
C ILE A 32 34.87 11.84 9.60
N ARG A 33 35.44 10.76 10.15
CA ARG A 33 36.56 10.04 9.50
C ARG A 33 36.15 9.48 8.14
N ASP A 34 37.11 9.37 7.22
CA ASP A 34 36.90 8.78 5.88
C ASP A 34 36.30 7.36 5.92
N SER A 35 36.61 6.58 6.95
CA SER A 35 35.99 5.27 7.16
C SER A 35 34.48 5.35 7.35
N PHE A 36 33.98 6.38 8.04
CA PHE A 36 32.54 6.58 8.24
C PHE A 36 31.85 7.06 6.96
N TRP A 37 32.51 7.90 6.15
CA TRP A 37 31.97 8.29 4.85
C TRP A 37 31.80 7.08 3.92
N LYS A 38 32.77 6.18 3.87
CA LYS A 38 32.66 4.91 3.13
C LYS A 38 31.48 4.06 3.61
N ILE A 39 31.31 3.92 4.92
CA ILE A 39 30.15 3.21 5.49
C ILE A 39 28.83 3.87 5.06
N ILE A 40 28.74 5.20 5.09
CA ILE A 40 27.52 5.90 4.66
C ILE A 40 27.26 5.69 3.16
N GLU A 41 28.30 5.74 2.32
CA GLU A 41 28.22 5.47 0.88
C GLU A 41 27.74 4.04 0.59
N GLU A 42 28.13 3.06 1.41
CA GLU A 42 27.69 1.66 1.31
C GLU A 42 26.25 1.44 1.82
N ILE A 43 25.85 2.13 2.90
CA ILE A 43 24.53 1.95 3.53
C ILE A 43 23.41 2.63 2.73
N VAL A 44 23.66 3.78 2.11
CA VAL A 44 22.62 4.54 1.39
C VAL A 44 21.94 3.73 0.29
N PRO A 45 22.66 2.99 -0.58
CA PRO A 45 22.06 2.10 -1.57
C PRO A 45 21.19 1.00 -0.95
N VAL A 46 21.58 0.43 0.19
CA VAL A 46 20.80 -0.60 0.89
C VAL A 46 19.47 -0.04 1.42
N LEU A 47 19.47 1.21 1.86
CA LEU A 47 18.27 1.88 2.37
C LEU A 47 17.36 2.42 1.27
N GLN A 48 17.85 2.56 0.04
CA GLN A 48 17.07 3.17 -1.04
C GLN A 48 15.81 2.37 -1.42
N PRO A 49 15.86 1.04 -1.64
CA PRO A 49 14.66 0.25 -1.94
C PRO A 49 13.61 0.32 -0.83
N LEU A 50 14.04 0.44 0.44
CA LEU A 50 13.12 0.63 1.56
C LEU A 50 12.44 2.00 1.50
N ALA A 51 13.18 3.05 1.17
CA ALA A 51 12.60 4.39 0.98
C ALA A 51 11.56 4.38 -0.14
N ASP A 52 11.90 3.82 -1.30
CA ASP A 52 11.01 3.73 -2.46
C ASP A 52 9.75 2.91 -2.13
N ALA A 53 9.88 1.78 -1.42
CA ALA A 53 8.75 0.98 -0.97
C ALA A 53 7.84 1.74 0.00
N THR A 54 8.42 2.50 0.95
CA THR A 54 7.61 3.32 1.88
C THR A 54 6.87 4.45 1.16
N GLU A 55 7.45 5.05 0.13
CA GLU A 55 6.81 6.08 -0.68
C GLU A 55 5.63 5.51 -1.48
N LEU A 56 5.80 4.33 -2.08
CA LEU A 56 4.72 3.61 -2.77
C LEU A 56 3.56 3.25 -1.82
N LEU A 57 3.85 2.79 -0.60
CA LEU A 57 2.84 2.48 0.41
C LEU A 57 2.15 3.72 0.99
N ALA A 58 2.74 4.90 0.84
CA ALA A 58 2.17 6.17 1.26
C ALA A 58 1.20 6.79 0.25
N VAL A 59 1.00 6.17 -0.91
CA VAL A 59 0.07 6.67 -1.95
C VAL A 59 -1.39 6.46 -1.52
N GLU A 60 -2.24 7.44 -1.85
CA GLU A 60 -3.67 7.48 -1.52
C GLU A 60 -4.60 7.23 -2.71
N ASN A 61 -4.12 7.43 -3.95
CA ASN A 61 -4.92 7.29 -5.17
C ASN A 61 -4.91 5.88 -5.78
N SER A 62 -4.31 4.92 -5.10
CA SER A 62 -4.19 3.53 -5.54
C SER A 62 -4.27 2.61 -4.33
N PRO A 63 -4.72 1.35 -4.48
CA PRO A 63 -4.81 0.42 -3.37
C PRO A 63 -3.41 0.06 -2.86
N SER A 64 -2.92 0.78 -1.86
CA SER A 64 -1.58 0.56 -1.32
C SER A 64 -1.51 -0.70 -0.45
N SER A 65 -2.63 -1.12 0.15
CA SER A 65 -2.72 -2.32 0.98
C SER A 65 -2.43 -3.62 0.23
N SER A 66 -2.81 -3.71 -1.06
CA SER A 66 -2.53 -4.87 -1.90
C SER A 66 -1.05 -5.00 -2.27
N CYS A 67 -0.29 -3.91 -2.18
CA CYS A 67 1.13 -3.89 -2.51
C CYS A 67 2.04 -4.31 -1.35
N ILE A 68 1.56 -4.25 -0.08
CA ILE A 68 2.39 -4.50 1.11
C ILE A 68 3.11 -5.85 1.01
N PHE A 69 2.35 -6.91 0.73
CA PHE A 69 2.91 -8.25 0.67
C PHE A 69 3.95 -8.36 -0.47
N ILE A 70 3.61 -7.85 -1.66
CA ILE A 70 4.47 -7.90 -2.85
C ILE A 70 5.78 -7.17 -2.62
N LEU A 71 5.71 -5.94 -2.10
CA LEU A 71 6.86 -5.09 -1.90
C LEU A 71 7.82 -5.71 -0.90
N VAL A 72 7.34 -6.16 0.25
CA VAL A 72 8.22 -6.78 1.25
C VAL A 72 8.78 -8.11 0.74
N SER A 73 8.00 -8.88 -0.01
CA SER A 73 8.47 -10.10 -0.66
C SER A 73 9.62 -9.84 -1.63
N ASN A 74 9.47 -8.81 -2.47
CA ASN A 74 10.49 -8.45 -3.44
C ASN A 74 11.73 -7.86 -2.76
N LEU A 75 11.56 -7.00 -1.76
CA LEU A 75 12.66 -6.45 -0.97
C LEU A 75 13.51 -7.53 -0.33
N VAL A 76 12.87 -8.52 0.32
CA VAL A 76 13.58 -9.61 1.00
C VAL A 76 14.29 -10.53 -0.01
N LYS A 77 13.64 -10.85 -1.14
CA LYS A 77 14.19 -11.79 -2.12
C LYS A 77 15.28 -11.18 -3.02
N HIS A 78 15.14 -9.93 -3.42
CA HIS A 78 15.97 -9.31 -4.45
C HIS A 78 16.92 -8.24 -3.91
N ASP A 79 16.45 -7.36 -3.03
CA ASP A 79 17.21 -6.16 -2.64
C ASP A 79 18.05 -6.37 -1.36
N LEU A 80 17.53 -7.17 -0.42
CA LEU A 80 18.13 -7.36 0.90
C LEU A 80 18.90 -8.68 1.03
N ASN A 81 18.93 -9.53 0.00
CA ASN A 81 19.71 -10.77 0.07
C ASN A 81 21.22 -10.43 0.05
N PRO A 82 22.03 -10.97 0.98
CA PRO A 82 23.48 -10.78 0.95
C PRO A 82 24.07 -11.27 -0.37
N SER A 83 24.90 -10.43 -1.01
CA SER A 83 25.59 -10.73 -2.26
C SER A 83 27.09 -10.96 -1.99
N ASP A 84 27.75 -11.77 -2.81
CA ASP A 84 29.17 -12.13 -2.62
C ASP A 84 30.14 -10.93 -2.70
N GLY A 85 29.67 -9.77 -3.19
CA GLY A 85 30.43 -8.51 -3.24
C GLY A 85 30.14 -7.53 -2.11
N ASP A 86 29.27 -7.87 -1.16
CA ASP A 86 28.88 -6.98 -0.07
C ASP A 86 29.97 -6.93 1.02
N SER A 87 30.15 -5.76 1.64
CA SER A 87 30.99 -5.64 2.84
C SER A 87 30.32 -6.31 4.05
N ASP A 88 31.12 -6.69 5.06
CA ASP A 88 30.59 -7.27 6.30
C ASP A 88 29.52 -6.37 6.96
N VAL A 89 29.68 -5.05 6.85
CA VAL A 89 28.73 -4.07 7.39
C VAL A 89 27.41 -4.11 6.62
N VAL A 90 27.45 -4.19 5.29
CA VAL A 90 26.27 -4.31 4.44
C VAL A 90 25.54 -5.62 4.70
N CYS A 91 26.26 -6.74 4.79
CA CYS A 91 25.70 -8.04 5.12
C CYS A 91 24.97 -8.02 6.47
N GLN A 92 25.60 -7.46 7.51
CA GLN A 92 24.99 -7.33 8.83
C GLN A 92 23.74 -6.44 8.80
N LEU A 93 23.82 -5.29 8.12
CA LEU A 93 22.69 -4.37 7.99
C LEU A 93 21.50 -5.04 7.29
N LYS A 94 21.74 -5.68 6.14
CA LYS A 94 20.72 -6.44 5.39
C LYS A 94 20.05 -7.48 6.28
N GLN A 95 20.83 -8.27 7.04
CA GLN A 95 20.28 -9.27 7.94
C GLN A 95 19.44 -8.66 9.07
N ILE A 96 19.88 -7.55 9.66
CA ILE A 96 19.12 -6.83 10.69
C ILE A 96 17.77 -6.35 10.14
N ILE A 97 17.78 -5.78 8.93
CA ILE A 97 16.57 -5.31 8.26
C ILE A 97 15.62 -6.49 7.99
N ILE A 98 16.11 -7.60 7.42
CA ILE A 98 15.31 -8.80 7.17
C ILE A 98 14.68 -9.31 8.47
N ASN A 99 15.47 -9.45 9.53
CA ASN A 99 14.98 -9.92 10.82
C ASN A 99 13.92 -8.97 11.41
N GLY A 100 14.10 -7.66 11.26
CA GLY A 100 13.15 -6.65 11.69
C GLY A 100 11.83 -6.70 10.90
N LEU A 101 11.91 -6.88 9.57
CA LEU A 101 10.76 -6.99 8.69
C LEU A 101 9.97 -8.27 8.98
N VAL A 102 10.63 -9.43 9.02
CA VAL A 102 9.99 -10.73 9.29
C VAL A 102 9.35 -10.77 10.68
N LYS A 103 9.95 -10.12 11.68
CA LYS A 103 9.39 -10.04 13.04
C LYS A 103 8.12 -9.17 13.10
N ARG A 104 8.10 -8.04 12.40
CA ARG A 104 7.01 -7.04 12.50
C ARG A 104 5.87 -7.31 11.53
N LEU A 105 6.21 -7.80 10.35
CA LEU A 105 5.28 -8.25 9.35
C LEU A 105 5.53 -9.76 9.25
N PRO A 106 4.69 -10.60 9.89
CA PRO A 106 4.74 -12.05 9.77
C PRO A 106 4.33 -12.41 8.34
N ILE A 107 5.19 -12.06 7.40
CA ILE A 107 5.09 -12.41 6.01
C ILE A 107 5.83 -13.72 5.98
N GLU A 108 5.10 -14.79 5.71
CA GLU A 108 5.63 -16.14 5.63
C GLU A 108 6.53 -16.34 4.39
N LEU A 109 7.47 -15.43 4.16
CA LEU A 109 8.52 -15.47 3.14
C LEU A 109 9.57 -16.53 3.45
N THR A 110 9.66 -16.96 4.70
CA THR A 110 10.69 -17.90 5.18
C THR A 110 10.03 -19.15 5.76
N GLY A 111 9.62 -20.08 4.90
CA GLY A 111 9.60 -21.54 5.15
C GLY A 111 9.03 -22.12 6.45
N LEU A 112 8.30 -21.35 7.28
CA LEU A 112 7.78 -21.81 8.57
C LEU A 112 6.41 -22.49 8.40
N PRO A 113 6.13 -23.54 9.20
CA PRO A 113 5.02 -24.48 9.00
C PRO A 113 3.62 -23.99 9.44
N ASN A 114 3.46 -22.72 9.81
CA ASN A 114 2.20 -22.23 10.36
C ASN A 114 1.55 -21.26 9.38
N ASN A 115 0.29 -21.53 9.01
CA ASN A 115 -0.60 -20.71 8.15
C ASN A 115 -1.02 -19.36 8.79
N PHE A 116 -0.24 -18.87 9.75
CA PHE A 116 -0.58 -17.76 10.62
C PHE A 116 -0.28 -16.44 9.89
N GLY A 117 -1.30 -15.89 9.22
CA GLY A 117 -1.20 -14.63 8.50
C GLY A 117 -1.89 -14.64 7.15
N LEU A 118 -2.18 -15.82 6.57
CA LEU A 118 -2.86 -15.99 5.27
C LEU A 118 -4.30 -15.46 5.25
N THR A 119 -4.93 -15.39 6.42
CA THR A 119 -6.27 -14.82 6.66
C THR A 119 -6.24 -13.30 6.90
N SER A 120 -5.07 -12.67 6.87
CA SER A 120 -4.95 -11.26 7.22
C SER A 120 -5.54 -10.34 6.14
N PRO A 121 -6.15 -9.19 6.51
CA PRO A 121 -6.81 -8.28 5.56
C PRO A 121 -5.93 -7.82 4.38
N TRP A 122 -4.63 -7.65 4.57
CA TRP A 122 -3.71 -7.22 3.49
C TRP A 122 -3.42 -8.33 2.46
N ILE A 123 -3.43 -9.60 2.86
CA ILE A 123 -3.27 -10.73 1.90
C ILE A 123 -4.54 -10.87 1.07
N ILE A 124 -5.69 -10.70 1.70
CA ILE A 124 -7.00 -10.67 1.03
C ILE A 124 -7.05 -9.50 0.03
N ALA A 125 -6.60 -8.30 0.43
CA ALA A 125 -6.46 -7.17 -0.48
C ALA A 125 -5.52 -7.49 -1.66
N THR A 126 -4.42 -8.20 -1.42
CA THR A 126 -3.49 -8.63 -2.48
C THR A 126 -4.15 -9.62 -3.43
N ALA A 127 -4.92 -10.59 -2.93
CA ALA A 127 -5.62 -11.58 -3.75
C ALA A 127 -6.76 -10.96 -4.57
N LEU A 128 -7.45 -9.95 -4.02
CA LEU A 128 -8.49 -9.18 -4.70
C LEU A 128 -7.94 -8.14 -5.68
N ASP A 129 -6.63 -7.86 -5.67
CA ASP A 129 -6.05 -6.98 -6.66
C ASP A 129 -5.91 -7.71 -8.02
N PRO A 130 -6.55 -7.23 -9.10
CA PRO A 130 -6.44 -7.86 -10.41
C PRO A 130 -4.99 -8.05 -10.87
N LYS A 131 -4.08 -7.13 -10.46
CA LYS A 131 -2.65 -7.22 -10.80
C LYS A 131 -1.96 -8.42 -10.15
N TYR A 132 -2.38 -8.78 -8.95
CA TYR A 132 -1.70 -9.76 -8.10
C TYR A 132 -2.52 -11.04 -7.86
N LYS A 133 -3.72 -11.14 -8.43
CA LYS A 133 -4.65 -12.28 -8.29
C LYS A 133 -4.06 -13.67 -8.51
N SER A 134 -2.98 -13.79 -9.28
CA SER A 134 -2.31 -15.07 -9.55
C SER A 134 -1.39 -15.54 -8.40
N LEU A 135 -1.13 -14.67 -7.42
CA LEU A 135 -0.33 -14.93 -6.23
C LEU A 135 0.97 -15.70 -6.53
N ARG A 136 1.66 -15.40 -7.65
CA ARG A 136 2.80 -16.19 -8.18
C ARG A 136 3.97 -16.37 -7.20
N PHE A 137 4.03 -15.51 -6.20
CA PHE A 137 5.05 -15.46 -5.17
C PHE A 137 4.76 -16.40 -3.98
N LEU A 138 3.54 -16.93 -3.86
CA LEU A 138 3.11 -17.87 -2.82
C LEU A 138 3.15 -19.32 -3.36
N PRO A 139 3.57 -20.30 -2.52
CA PRO A 139 3.40 -21.73 -2.83
C PRO A 139 1.92 -22.09 -3.00
N GLU A 140 1.64 -23.08 -3.85
CA GLU A 140 0.27 -23.50 -4.19
C GLU A 140 -0.55 -23.91 -2.95
N ALA A 141 0.08 -24.59 -2.00
CA ALA A 141 -0.54 -24.97 -0.73
C ALA A 141 -1.09 -23.75 0.05
N LYS A 142 -0.37 -22.62 0.03
CA LYS A 142 -0.78 -21.39 0.73
C LYS A 142 -1.83 -20.61 -0.06
N LYS A 143 -1.80 -20.69 -1.40
CA LYS A 143 -2.84 -20.10 -2.24
C LYS A 143 -4.20 -20.71 -1.93
N SER A 144 -4.28 -22.03 -1.78
CA SER A 144 -5.53 -22.73 -1.42
C SER A 144 -6.13 -22.12 -0.16
N VAL A 145 -5.34 -21.96 0.92
CA VAL A 145 -5.81 -21.39 2.19
C VAL A 145 -6.39 -19.97 2.02
N VAL A 146 -5.73 -19.13 1.21
CA VAL A 146 -6.21 -17.76 0.94
C VAL A 146 -7.54 -17.79 0.16
N PHE A 147 -7.64 -18.65 -0.86
CA PHE A 147 -8.86 -18.80 -1.64
C PHE A 147 -10.01 -19.42 -0.82
N ASP A 148 -9.72 -20.36 0.05
CA ASP A 148 -10.71 -20.96 0.97
C ASP A 148 -11.27 -19.92 1.93
N HIS A 149 -10.42 -19.03 2.45
CA HIS A 149 -10.89 -17.92 3.27
C HIS A 149 -11.66 -16.86 2.46
N LEU A 150 -11.28 -16.59 1.20
CA LEU A 150 -12.07 -15.73 0.31
C LEU A 150 -13.48 -16.28 0.08
N ARG A 151 -13.63 -17.59 -0.09
CA ARG A 151 -14.94 -18.26 -0.19
C ARG A 151 -15.77 -18.07 1.07
N GLU A 152 -15.16 -18.25 2.23
CA GLU A 152 -15.82 -18.01 3.52
C GLU A 152 -16.33 -16.57 3.63
N LEU A 153 -15.54 -15.58 3.20
CA LEU A 153 -15.97 -14.18 3.17
C LEU A 153 -17.09 -13.91 2.16
N LEU A 154 -17.11 -14.60 1.02
CA LEU A 154 -18.20 -14.49 0.04
C LEU A 154 -19.53 -15.00 0.62
N HIS A 155 -19.50 -16.13 1.33
CA HIS A 155 -20.66 -16.65 2.06
C HIS A 155 -21.19 -15.64 3.10
N GLN A 156 -20.29 -14.94 3.80
CA GLN A 156 -20.69 -13.90 4.77
C GLN A 156 -21.33 -12.67 4.11
N VAL A 157 -20.92 -12.31 2.88
CA VAL A 157 -21.53 -11.20 2.14
C VAL A 157 -22.97 -11.54 1.73
N GLN A 158 -23.25 -12.79 1.37
CA GLN A 158 -24.62 -13.25 1.08
C GLN A 158 -25.57 -13.12 2.28
N GLN A 159 -25.08 -13.41 3.49
CA GLN A 159 -25.90 -13.38 4.71
C GLN A 159 -26.13 -11.95 5.24
N ASN A 160 -25.24 -11.01 4.93
CA ASN A 160 -25.22 -9.66 5.51
C ASN A 160 -25.69 -8.56 4.55
N SER A 161 -26.19 -8.88 3.35
CA SER A 161 -26.61 -7.86 2.39
C SER A 161 -27.88 -7.14 2.88
N PRO A 162 -27.85 -5.82 3.18
CA PRO A 162 -29.05 -5.02 3.32
C PRO A 162 -29.66 -4.76 1.92
N PRO A 163 -30.97 -4.48 1.82
CA PRO A 163 -31.56 -3.98 0.57
C PRO A 163 -30.89 -2.65 0.20
N ASP A 164 -30.56 -2.49 -1.07
CA ASP A 164 -29.86 -1.33 -1.64
C ASP A 164 -30.43 0.02 -1.15
N PRO A 165 -29.60 1.02 -0.80
CA PRO A 165 -29.99 2.40 -0.92
C PRO A 165 -29.95 2.78 -2.39
N GLU A 166 -31.12 3.07 -2.94
CA GLU A 166 -31.34 3.64 -4.26
C GLU A 166 -30.34 4.75 -4.57
N THR A 167 -29.70 4.63 -5.73
CA THR A 167 -28.95 5.73 -6.35
C THR A 167 -29.96 6.78 -6.80
N GLU A 168 -30.28 7.74 -5.94
CA GLU A 168 -30.92 8.99 -6.34
C GLU A 168 -29.87 9.90 -7.01
N LEU A 169 -29.63 9.66 -8.30
CA LEU A 169 -29.15 10.69 -9.22
C LEU A 169 -30.09 10.71 -10.42
N SER A 170 -30.87 11.77 -10.47
CA SER A 170 -31.97 12.04 -11.39
C SER A 170 -31.52 12.22 -12.85
N GLU A 171 -32.22 11.59 -13.81
CA GLU A 171 -32.94 12.21 -14.96
C GLU A 171 -33.33 11.18 -16.08
N PRO A 172 -34.32 11.49 -16.95
CA PRO A 172 -35.29 10.50 -17.43
C PRO A 172 -34.91 9.86 -18.77
N VAL A 173 -34.84 8.52 -18.82
CA VAL A 173 -34.63 7.81 -20.10
C VAL A 173 -35.97 7.41 -20.73
N SER A 174 -36.19 8.01 -21.88
CA SER A 174 -37.23 7.78 -22.89
C SER A 174 -37.55 6.31 -23.19
N LYS A 175 -38.86 5.99 -23.12
CA LYS A 175 -39.74 5.03 -23.84
C LYS A 175 -39.20 3.90 -24.76
N LEU A 176 -37.95 3.45 -24.67
CA LEU A 176 -37.42 2.29 -25.41
C LEU A 176 -37.37 0.99 -24.59
N SER A 177 -37.65 1.05 -23.28
CA SER A 177 -37.56 -0.09 -22.37
C SER A 177 -38.57 -1.22 -22.66
N ARG A 178 -39.74 -0.95 -23.25
CA ARG A 178 -40.75 -2.00 -23.49
C ARG A 178 -40.41 -2.97 -24.63
N VAL A 179 -39.47 -2.61 -25.52
CA VAL A 179 -39.08 -3.47 -26.66
C VAL A 179 -37.87 -4.35 -26.31
N ALA A 180 -37.00 -3.94 -25.39
CA ALA A 180 -35.87 -4.76 -24.91
C ALA A 180 -36.33 -6.03 -24.16
N GLY A 181 -37.49 -5.97 -23.49
CA GLY A 181 -38.07 -7.12 -22.78
C GLY A 181 -38.50 -8.29 -23.66
N TYR A 182 -38.59 -8.10 -24.99
CA TYR A 182 -38.94 -9.17 -25.94
C TYR A 182 -37.72 -9.81 -26.62
N ILE A 183 -36.53 -9.24 -26.49
CA ILE A 183 -35.28 -9.77 -27.07
C ILE A 183 -34.47 -10.51 -26.01
N SER A 184 -34.61 -10.15 -24.73
CA SER A 184 -34.00 -10.84 -23.60
C SER A 184 -34.91 -11.98 -23.10
N GLY A 185 -35.23 -12.92 -23.99
CA GLY A 185 -35.62 -14.27 -23.56
C GLY A 185 -34.39 -14.97 -23.01
N ASP A 186 -34.49 -15.49 -21.78
CA ASP A 186 -33.47 -16.27 -21.07
C ASP A 186 -32.07 -15.64 -20.97
N PHE A 187 -31.80 -14.86 -19.92
CA PHE A 187 -30.46 -14.85 -19.34
C PHE A 187 -30.50 -14.78 -17.80
N VAL A 188 -30.53 -16.00 -17.24
CA VAL A 188 -29.85 -16.48 -16.03
C VAL A 188 -30.29 -15.87 -14.69
N GLU A 189 -31.11 -16.64 -13.98
CA GLU A 189 -31.03 -16.79 -12.52
C GLU A 189 -29.59 -17.21 -12.16
N SER A 190 -28.69 -16.26 -11.99
CA SER A 190 -27.33 -16.56 -11.54
C SER A 190 -27.34 -16.64 -10.02
N SER A 191 -27.84 -17.75 -9.48
CA SER A 191 -27.27 -18.30 -8.25
C SER A 191 -25.83 -18.74 -8.58
N ASN A 192 -24.93 -17.80 -8.87
CA ASN A 192 -23.53 -18.10 -9.05
C ASN A 192 -23.06 -18.67 -7.72
N SER A 193 -22.69 -19.96 -7.76
CA SER A 193 -21.94 -20.59 -6.68
C SER A 193 -20.76 -19.68 -6.38
N ASP A 194 -20.38 -19.54 -5.11
CA ASP A 194 -19.23 -18.71 -4.74
C ASP A 194 -17.94 -19.18 -5.46
N ASP A 195 -17.89 -20.45 -5.85
CA ASP A 195 -16.84 -21.02 -6.69
C ASP A 195 -16.86 -20.53 -8.15
N ASP A 196 -18.03 -20.26 -8.73
CA ASP A 196 -18.15 -19.81 -10.12
C ASP A 196 -17.65 -18.38 -10.27
N GLU A 197 -17.96 -17.50 -9.31
CA GLU A 197 -17.53 -16.10 -9.32
C GLU A 197 -16.00 -15.97 -9.12
N LEU A 198 -15.43 -16.75 -8.19
CA LEU A 198 -13.98 -16.82 -7.95
C LEU A 198 -13.22 -17.38 -9.15
N THR A 199 -13.74 -18.46 -9.76
CA THR A 199 -13.15 -19.05 -10.95
C THR A 199 -13.19 -18.07 -12.12
N HIS A 200 -14.31 -17.34 -12.28
CA HIS A 200 -14.45 -16.31 -13.30
C HIS A 200 -13.44 -15.18 -13.09
N PHE A 201 -13.30 -14.66 -11.87
CA PHE A 201 -12.31 -13.63 -11.51
C PHE A 201 -10.88 -14.04 -11.89
N CYS A 202 -10.47 -15.26 -11.57
CA CYS A 202 -9.13 -15.77 -11.90
C CYS A 202 -8.89 -15.82 -13.42
N SER A 203 -9.91 -16.11 -14.23
CA SER A 203 -9.81 -16.25 -15.68
C SER A 203 -9.72 -14.92 -16.47
N LEU A 204 -10.22 -13.81 -15.92
CA LEU A 204 -10.34 -12.55 -16.67
C LEU A 204 -8.98 -11.90 -17.00
N PRO A 205 -8.77 -11.35 -18.21
CA PRO A 205 -7.52 -10.66 -18.52
C PRO A 205 -7.44 -9.30 -17.80
N VAL A 206 -6.28 -8.99 -17.23
CA VAL A 206 -6.03 -7.72 -16.55
C VAL A 206 -5.18 -6.84 -17.44
N LYS A 207 -5.80 -5.80 -18.01
CA LYS A 207 -5.14 -4.86 -18.93
C LYS A 207 -5.04 -3.43 -18.39
N THR A 208 -5.40 -3.17 -17.14
CA THR A 208 -5.48 -1.81 -16.60
C THR A 208 -4.54 -1.57 -15.43
N SER A 209 -3.94 -0.37 -15.40
CA SER A 209 -3.09 0.12 -14.32
C SER A 209 -3.87 0.50 -13.06
N ASP A 210 -5.17 0.77 -13.19
CA ASP A 210 -6.07 1.05 -12.07
C ASP A 210 -6.89 -0.21 -11.70
N SER A 211 -6.65 -0.69 -10.48
CA SER A 211 -7.33 -1.86 -9.90
C SER A 211 -8.75 -1.51 -9.44
N LEU A 212 -8.99 -0.30 -8.92
CA LEU A 212 -10.32 0.12 -8.46
C LEU A 212 -11.25 0.37 -9.64
N GLY A 213 -10.77 1.07 -10.67
CA GLY A 213 -11.50 1.24 -11.93
C GLY A 213 -11.72 -0.07 -12.69
N TRP A 214 -10.90 -1.10 -12.46
CA TRP A 214 -11.19 -2.46 -12.96
C TRP A 214 -12.39 -3.07 -12.24
N TRP A 215 -12.42 -3.01 -10.90
CA TRP A 215 -13.55 -3.52 -10.13
C TRP A 215 -14.86 -2.82 -10.44
N CYS A 216 -14.84 -1.49 -10.63
CA CYS A 216 -16.02 -0.73 -11.02
C CYS A 216 -16.63 -1.20 -12.35
N ARG A 217 -15.79 -1.51 -13.35
CA ARG A 217 -16.25 -2.01 -14.66
C ARG A 217 -16.73 -3.45 -14.66
N ASN A 218 -16.26 -4.27 -13.72
CA ASN A 218 -16.59 -5.70 -13.64
C ASN A 218 -17.56 -6.01 -12.49
N GLN A 219 -18.17 -4.98 -11.88
CA GLN A 219 -19.05 -5.15 -10.73
C GLN A 219 -20.30 -5.97 -11.06
N GLU A 220 -20.88 -5.82 -12.25
CA GLU A 220 -22.04 -6.62 -12.68
C GLU A 220 -21.69 -8.11 -12.88
N LEU A 221 -20.46 -8.38 -13.33
CA LEU A 221 -19.96 -9.74 -13.54
C LEU A 221 -19.50 -10.41 -12.23
N LEU A 222 -19.04 -9.60 -11.27
CA LEU A 222 -18.47 -10.04 -10.00
C LEU A 222 -19.13 -9.26 -8.82
N PRO A 223 -20.44 -9.45 -8.58
CA PRO A 223 -21.20 -8.63 -7.65
C PRO A 223 -20.76 -8.81 -6.19
N LYS A 224 -20.39 -10.02 -5.75
CA LYS A 224 -19.98 -10.26 -4.36
C LYS A 224 -18.51 -9.90 -4.15
N LEU A 225 -17.66 -10.28 -5.10
CA LEU A 225 -16.23 -9.99 -5.04
C LEU A 225 -15.95 -8.48 -5.14
N SER A 226 -16.73 -7.73 -5.89
CA SER A 226 -16.59 -6.26 -5.96
C SER A 226 -16.86 -5.57 -4.63
N ILE A 227 -17.80 -6.09 -3.82
CA ILE A 227 -18.07 -5.61 -2.46
C ILE A 227 -16.84 -5.84 -1.56
N LEU A 228 -16.28 -7.05 -1.59
CA LEU A 228 -15.06 -7.37 -0.84
C LEU A 228 -13.88 -6.53 -1.34
N ALA A 229 -13.70 -6.40 -2.65
CA ALA A 229 -12.64 -5.61 -3.24
C ALA A 229 -12.71 -4.16 -2.78
N ARG A 230 -13.90 -3.54 -2.81
CA ARG A 230 -14.09 -2.18 -2.29
C ARG A 230 -13.76 -2.07 -0.80
N LYS A 231 -14.12 -3.08 0.00
CA LYS A 231 -13.84 -3.11 1.45
C LYS A 231 -12.34 -3.22 1.77
N TYR A 232 -11.62 -4.12 1.10
CA TYR A 232 -10.23 -4.42 1.43
C TYR A 232 -9.22 -3.53 0.68
N LEU A 233 -9.48 -3.19 -0.59
CA LEU A 233 -8.58 -2.35 -1.40
C LEU A 233 -8.64 -0.86 -1.03
N ALA A 234 -9.74 -0.39 -0.45
CA ALA A 234 -9.88 1.01 -0.01
C ALA A 234 -9.07 1.33 1.25
N VAL A 235 -8.60 0.30 1.99
CA VAL A 235 -7.79 0.51 3.19
C VAL A 235 -6.39 0.96 2.77
N PRO A 236 -5.91 2.13 3.20
CA PRO A 236 -4.54 2.54 2.93
C PRO A 236 -3.55 1.68 3.72
N ALA A 237 -2.36 1.44 3.15
CA ALA A 237 -1.33 0.66 3.82
C ALA A 237 -0.69 1.35 5.04
N THR A 238 -0.78 2.67 5.12
CA THR A 238 -0.07 3.48 6.11
C THR A 238 -0.96 4.60 6.66
N SER A 239 -0.59 5.16 7.81
CA SER A 239 -1.16 6.40 8.35
C SER A 239 -0.70 7.67 7.63
N VAL A 240 0.19 7.57 6.63
CA VAL A 240 0.76 8.74 5.97
C VAL A 240 -0.31 9.67 5.36
N PRO A 241 -1.39 9.18 4.72
CA PRO A 241 -2.44 10.06 4.22
C PRO A 241 -3.09 10.91 5.32
N SER A 242 -3.35 10.33 6.51
CA SER A 242 -3.90 11.10 7.63
C SER A 242 -2.87 12.05 8.22
N GLU A 243 -1.60 11.65 8.33
CA GLU A 243 -0.50 12.53 8.75
C GLU A 243 -0.32 13.74 7.81
N ARG A 244 -0.55 13.58 6.50
CA ARG A 244 -0.56 14.72 5.55
C ARG A 244 -1.72 15.68 5.83
N VAL A 245 -2.89 15.17 6.20
CA VAL A 245 -4.04 16.00 6.62
C VAL A 245 -3.67 16.77 7.89
N PHE A 246 -3.12 16.11 8.90
CA PHE A 246 -2.69 16.74 10.15
C PHE A 246 -1.54 17.74 9.96
N SER A 247 -0.60 17.44 9.06
CA SER A 247 0.48 18.37 8.72
C SER A 247 -0.06 19.62 8.01
N ALA A 248 -1.07 19.46 7.15
CA ALA A 248 -1.77 20.60 6.56
C ALA A 248 -2.54 21.38 7.64
N ALA A 249 -3.22 20.70 8.57
CA ALA A 249 -3.87 21.31 9.71
C ALA A 249 -2.91 22.13 10.57
N GLY A 250 -1.72 21.61 10.86
CA GLY A 250 -0.69 22.31 11.63
C GLY A 250 -0.14 23.56 10.91
N ARG A 251 -0.21 23.62 9.59
CA ARG A 251 0.08 24.86 8.83
C ARG A 251 -1.07 25.87 8.88
N THR A 252 -2.30 25.40 9.01
CA THR A 252 -3.49 26.27 9.17
C THR A 252 -3.58 26.82 10.59
N VAL A 253 -3.36 25.96 11.59
CA VAL A 253 -3.32 26.28 13.03
C VAL A 253 -1.90 26.66 13.42
N THR A 254 -1.51 27.89 13.11
CA THR A 254 -0.22 28.44 13.56
C THR A 254 -0.37 29.10 14.94
N LYS A 255 0.75 29.34 15.65
CA LYS A 255 0.77 30.11 16.92
C LYS A 255 0.11 31.50 16.80
N LEU A 256 0.03 32.05 15.59
CA LEU A 256 -0.60 33.34 15.27
C LEU A 256 -2.11 33.22 14.96
N ARG A 257 -2.62 32.00 14.78
CA ARG A 257 -4.04 31.65 14.54
C ARG A 257 -4.53 30.59 15.54
N SER A 258 -4.21 30.77 16.82
CA SER A 258 -4.54 29.82 17.90
C SER A 258 -5.97 29.93 18.45
N ARG A 259 -6.81 30.80 17.87
CA ARG A 259 -8.22 31.02 18.25
C ARG A 259 -9.23 30.39 17.29
N LEU A 260 -8.81 29.40 16.50
CA LEU A 260 -9.74 28.62 15.69
C LEU A 260 -10.52 27.66 16.60
N ASP A 261 -11.83 27.66 16.43
CA ASP A 261 -12.69 26.66 17.03
C ASP A 261 -12.39 25.28 16.42
N PRO A 262 -12.35 24.19 17.21
CA PRO A 262 -12.09 22.84 16.69
C PRO A 262 -13.08 22.39 15.60
N GLU A 263 -14.37 22.73 15.72
CA GLU A 263 -15.39 22.33 14.74
C GLU A 263 -15.14 23.02 13.40
N LEU A 264 -14.84 24.32 13.43
CA LEU A 264 -14.50 25.10 12.24
C LEU A 264 -13.21 24.57 11.57
N LEU A 265 -12.24 24.11 12.36
CA LEU A 265 -11.02 23.52 11.82
C LEU A 265 -11.33 22.22 11.06
N ASP A 266 -12.19 21.36 11.61
CA ASP A 266 -12.59 20.10 10.97
C ASP A 266 -13.32 20.36 9.64
N GLU A 267 -14.22 21.34 9.61
CA GLU A 267 -14.90 21.77 8.38
C GLU A 267 -13.91 22.28 7.32
N LEU A 268 -12.96 23.14 7.73
CA LEU A 268 -11.93 23.67 6.83
C LEU A 268 -11.03 22.57 6.27
N LEU A 269 -10.65 21.58 7.09
CA LEU A 269 -9.86 20.44 6.65
C LEU A 269 -10.65 19.55 5.69
N PHE A 270 -11.92 19.30 5.99
CA PHE A 270 -12.82 18.54 5.14
C PHE A 270 -12.98 19.20 3.77
N ILE A 271 -13.28 20.50 3.73
CA ILE A 271 -13.41 21.26 2.48
C ILE A 271 -12.09 21.23 1.71
N ASN A 272 -10.97 21.59 2.35
CA ASN A 272 -9.65 21.63 1.69
C ASN A 272 -9.29 20.28 1.04
N LYS A 273 -9.61 19.16 1.69
CA LYS A 273 -9.32 17.82 1.15
C LYS A 273 -10.24 17.38 0.01
N ASN A 274 -11.48 17.85 -0.01
CA ASN A 274 -12.46 17.46 -1.03
C ASN A 274 -12.58 18.46 -2.18
N TYR A 275 -12.04 19.67 -2.03
CA TYR A 275 -12.10 20.70 -3.05
C TYR A 275 -11.04 20.45 -4.14
N ARG A 276 -11.46 19.88 -5.28
CA ARG A 276 -10.62 19.69 -6.47
C ARG A 276 -10.85 20.82 -7.47
N TYR A 277 -9.79 21.51 -7.88
CA TYR A 277 -9.74 22.35 -9.09
C TYR A 277 -8.92 21.63 -10.16
#